data_AF-A0A1C3XIK8-F1
#
_entry.id   AF-A0A1C3XIK8-F1
#
_cell.length_a   1.000
_cell.length_b   1.000
_cell.length_c   1.000
_cell.angle_alpha   90.00
_cell.angle_beta   90.00
_cell.angle_gamma   90.00
#
_symmetry.space_group_name_H-M   'P 1'
#
loop_
_entity.id
_entity.type
_entity.pdbx_description
1 polymer ?
#
loop_
_entity_poly.entity_id
_entity_poly.type
_entity_poly.pdbx_seq_one_letter_code
_entity_poly.pdbx_strand_id
1 'polypeptide(L)' 'MPTLQAIIASKYFERLRQSKDVDAEKIAQLEELFASGKKIKVDELVKVFSAPAGNDIT' A
#
# COMPACT_ATOMS: atom_id res chain seq x y z
N MET A 1 -1.70 -8.44 21.99
CA MET A 1 -2.56 -7.30 21.63
C MET A 1 -1.94 -6.58 20.45
N PRO A 2 -2.71 -6.21 19.41
CA PRO A 2 -2.18 -5.42 18.30
C PRO A 2 -1.79 -4.02 18.78
N THR A 3 -0.72 -3.46 18.23
CA THR A 3 -0.31 -2.08 18.52
C THR A 3 -1.28 -1.10 17.87
N LEU A 4 -1.36 0.14 18.38
CA LEU A 4 -2.20 1.19 17.78
C LEU A 4 -1.86 1.40 16.29
N GLN A 5 -0.56 1.31 15.94
CA GLN A 5 -0.07 1.39 14.57
C GLN A 5 -0.58 0.24 13.69
N ALA A 6 -0.60 -0.99 14.21
CA ALA A 6 -1.15 -2.14 13.48
C ALA A 6 -2.66 -2.01 13.24
N ILE A 7 -3.40 -1.47 14.22
CA ILE A 7 -4.84 -1.19 14.09
C ILE A 7 -5.09 -0.13 13.00
N ILE A 8 -4.31 0.95 13.01
CA ILE A 8 -4.42 2.03 12.02
C ILE A 8 -4.08 1.51 10.62
N ALA A 9 -2.99 0.75 10.46
CA ALA A 9 -2.60 0.16 9.19
C ALA A 9 -3.69 -0.78 8.64
N SER A 10 -4.26 -1.64 9.49
CA SER A 10 -5.34 -2.55 9.09
C SER A 10 -6.57 -1.79 8.56
N LYS A 11 -7.05 -0.77 9.28
CA LYS A 11 -8.17 0.06 8.83
C LYS A 11 -7.86 0.86 7.56
N TYR A 12 -6.62 1.30 7.40
CA TYR A 12 -6.17 1.98 6.19
C TYR A 12 -6.23 1.04 4.98
N PHE A 13 -5.71 -0.19 5.10
CA PHE A 13 -5.76 -1.19 4.03
C PHE A 13 -7.18 -1.65 3.71
N GLU A 14 -8.06 -1.80 4.70
CA GLU A 14 -9.49 -2.05 4.46
C GLU A 14 -10.13 -0.97 3.59
N ARG A 15 -9.85 0.31 3.88
CA ARG A 15 -10.34 1.44 3.07
C ARG A 15 -9.69 1.48 1.69
N LEU A 16 -8.41 1.17 1.59
CA LEU A 16 -7.70 1.14 0.31
C LEU A 16 -8.29 0.08 -0.63
N ARG A 17 -8.61 -1.12 -0.11
CA ARG A 17 -9.26 -2.21 -0.86
C ARG A 17 -10.67 -1.87 -1.35
N GLN A 18 -11.34 -0.92 -0.69
CA GLN A 18 -12.65 -0.43 -1.10
C GLN A 18 -12.54 0.71 -2.12
N SER A 19 -11.36 1.32 -2.27
CA SER A 19 -11.13 2.33 -3.29
C SER A 19 -10.91 1.68 -4.66
N LYS A 20 -11.42 2.34 -5.71
CA LYS A 20 -11.15 1.96 -7.10
C LYS A 20 -9.85 2.55 -7.64
N ASP A 21 -9.21 3.44 -6.86
CA ASP A 21 -8.04 4.19 -7.30
C ASP A 21 -6.72 3.43 -7.08
N VAL A 22 -6.76 2.30 -6.36
CA VAL A 22 -5.59 1.51 -6.01
C VAL A 22 -5.81 0.03 -6.33
N ASP A 23 -5.00 -0.48 -7.24
CA ASP A 23 -5.06 -1.87 -7.68
C ASP A 23 -4.60 -2.83 -6.57
N ALA A 24 -5.11 -4.07 -6.61
CA ALA A 24 -4.76 -5.11 -5.64
C ALA A 24 -3.24 -5.36 -5.56
N GLU A 25 -2.52 -5.19 -6.67
CA GLU A 25 -1.05 -5.31 -6.72
C GLU A 25 -0.36 -4.23 -5.88
N LYS A 26 -0.79 -2.97 -6.01
CA LYS A 26 -0.25 -1.85 -5.22
C LYS A 26 -0.56 -2.03 -3.74
N ILE A 27 -1.75 -2.55 -3.41
CA ILE A 27 -2.13 -2.89 -2.03
C ILE A 27 -1.17 -3.94 -1.46
N ALA A 28 -0.89 -5.01 -2.20
CA ALA A 28 0.04 -6.06 -1.76
C ALA A 28 1.47 -5.52 -1.52
N GLN A 29 1.98 -4.65 -2.42
CA GLN A 29 3.29 -4.00 -2.25
C GLN A 29 3.34 -3.11 -1.01
N LEU A 30 2.26 -2.37 -0.72
CA LEU A 30 2.15 -1.58 0.51
C LEU A 30 2.09 -2.46 1.75
N GLU A 31 1.36 -3.57 1.74
CA GLU A 31 1.30 -4.49 2.87
C GLU A 31 2.68 -5.05 3.22
N GLU A 32 3.46 -5.44 2.21
CA GLU A 32 4.85 -5.89 2.39
C GLU A 32 5.74 -4.77 2.96
N LEU A 33 5.60 -3.55 2.42
CA LEU A 33 6.36 -2.39 2.86
C LEU A 33 6.08 -2.05 4.33
N PHE A 34 4.82 -2.11 4.77
CA PHE A 34 4.41 -1.87 6.15
C PHE A 34 4.75 -3.05 7.08
N ALA A 35 4.74 -4.29 6.59
CA ALA A 35 5.14 -5.48 7.34
C ALA A 35 6.64 -5.53 7.63
N SER A 36 7.46 -4.87 6.79
CA SER A 36 8.92 -4.85 6.96
C SER A 36 9.41 -4.20 8.27
N GLY A 37 8.54 -3.49 9.00
CA GLY A 37 8.85 -2.86 10.29
C GLY A 37 9.88 -1.72 10.21
N LYS A 38 10.38 -1.42 9.01
CA LYS A 38 11.34 -0.35 8.75
C LYS A 38 10.62 0.99 8.59
N LYS A 39 11.36 2.07 8.79
CA LYS A 39 10.88 3.41 8.45
C LYS A 39 10.67 3.48 6.93
N ILE A 40 9.43 3.61 6.50
CA ILE A 40 9.05 3.75 5.09
C ILE A 40 9.54 5.10 4.57
N LYS A 41 10.30 5.09 3.48
CA LYS A 41 10.74 6.33 2.81
C LYS A 41 9.74 6.77 1.75
N VAL A 42 9.68 8.07 1.49
CA VAL A 42 8.83 8.65 0.45
C VAL A 42 9.15 8.04 -0.92
N ASP A 43 10.43 7.85 -1.23
CA ASP A 43 10.85 7.23 -2.50
C ASP A 43 10.32 5.80 -2.70
N GLU A 44 10.11 5.06 -1.61
CA GLU A 44 9.54 3.71 -1.66
C GLU A 44 8.03 3.77 -1.99
N LEU A 45 7.31 4.72 -1.41
CA LEU A 45 5.91 4.95 -1.74
C LEU A 45 5.76 5.41 -3.19
N VAL A 46 6.62 6.34 -3.64
CA VAL A 46 6.64 6.80 -5.03
C VAL A 46 6.83 5.63 -5.98
N LYS A 47 7.72 4.67 -5.69
CA LYS A 47 7.90 3.47 -6.52
C LYS A 47 6.63 2.62 -6.64
N VAL A 48 5.90 2.42 -5.55
CA VAL A 48 4.64 1.63 -5.57
C VAL A 48 3.58 2.30 -6.45
N PHE A 49 3.46 3.62 -6.40
CA PHE A 49 2.44 4.36 -7.15
C PHE A 49 2.88 4.83 -8.54
N SER A 50 4.18 4.85 -8.83
CA SER A 50 4.74 5.26 -10.13
C SER A 50 5.09 4.10 -11.04
N ALA A 51 5.05 2.86 -10.53
CA ALA A 51 5.08 1.69 -11.40
C ALA A 51 3.91 1.81 -12.39
N PRO A 52 4.14 1.64 -13.70
CA PRO A 52 3.06 1.73 -14.68
C PRO A 52 1.97 0.74 -14.24
N ALA A 53 0.73 1.22 -14.18
CA ALA A 53 -0.41 0.32 -14.05
C ALA A 53 -0.24 -0.74 -15.15
N GLY A 54 -0.36 -2.02 -14.81
CA GLY A 54 -0.21 -3.14 -15.74
C GLY A 54 -1.29 -3.21 -16.83
N ASN A 55 -1.64 -2.09 -17.44
CA ASN A 55 -2.13 -1.96 -18.79
C ASN A 55 -1.92 -0.52 -19.25
N ASP A 56 -1.16 -0.39 -20.33
CA ASP A 56 -1.30 0.68 -21.31
C ASP A 56 -2.79 1.04 -21.44
N ILE A 57 -3.14 2.28 -21.15
CA ILE A 57 -4.37 2.85 -21.73
C ILE A 57 -4.00 3.19 -23.18
N THR A 58 -4.00 2.17 -24.03
CA THR A 58 -4.15 2.29 -25.48
C THR A 58 -5.60 2.13 -25.87
#